data_AF-A0A2E7D231-F1
#
_entry.id   AF-A0A2E7D231-F1
#
_cell.length_a   1.000
_cell.length_b   1.000
_cell.length_c   1.000
_cell.angle_alpha   90.00
_cell.angle_beta   90.00
_cell.angle_gamma   90.00
#
_symmetry.space_group_name_H-M   'P 1'
#
loop_
_entity.id
_entity.type
_entity.pdbx_description
1 polymer ?
#
loop_
_entity_poly.entity_id
_entity_poly.type
_entity_poly.pdbx_seq_one_letter_code
_entity_poly.pdbx_strand_id
1 'polypeptide(L)'
;MSDDPFLDENDFDTSLPRSDGKTLLIILGVLGGVAMLVCAGVGTLAYIGYQRAQQFQQAQQVSARVPAQPWPQNVQNQPIPPVIPNGRMQSDFIRYSQLIAAANYEDALEFLNESLKRRPNDANTHNNKAWLLSTCPVAEIRNGEEALVHAEKACDLTSYQNYMYVDTLAAVYAEIGMFKDAVRYQEMAVELTPDGNPQKDSIQQRVKLFESGRPFREGPIPPGYVPPPGADEPKPLEEEKTEPPEQQPEPKKA
;
A
#
# COMPACT_ATOMS: atom_id res chain seq x y z
N MET A 1 -44.33 55.70 -58.30
CA MET A 1 -43.10 56.53 -58.37
C MET A 1 -42.13 56.01 -57.35
N SER A 2 -41.36 55.03 -57.77
CA SER A 2 -40.12 54.52 -57.16
C SER A 2 -39.73 53.35 -58.05
N ASP A 3 -39.04 53.70 -59.13
CA ASP A 3 -38.41 52.78 -60.08
C ASP A 3 -37.10 52.29 -59.47
N ASP A 4 -36.94 50.96 -59.36
CA ASP A 4 -35.66 50.29 -59.11
C ASP A 4 -34.88 50.19 -60.42
N PRO A 5 -33.56 50.45 -60.41
CA PRO A 5 -32.69 49.93 -61.45
C PRO A 5 -31.43 49.23 -60.92
N PHE A 6 -31.09 48.17 -61.66
CA PHE A 6 -29.74 47.72 -62.03
C PHE A 6 -28.98 46.78 -61.07
N LEU A 7 -28.99 45.51 -61.47
CA LEU A 7 -27.84 44.60 -61.39
C LEU A 7 -26.80 45.02 -62.43
N ASP A 8 -25.52 45.04 -62.06
CA ASP A 8 -24.45 44.69 -62.99
C ASP A 8 -23.36 43.91 -62.24
N GLU A 9 -23.19 42.66 -62.62
CA GLU A 9 -22.09 41.78 -62.23
C GLU A 9 -20.91 42.06 -63.18
N ASN A 10 -19.74 42.43 -62.64
CA ASN A 10 -18.39 42.09 -63.13
C ASN A 10 -17.39 43.16 -62.71
N ASP A 11 -16.74 42.97 -61.56
CA ASP A 11 -15.38 43.50 -61.38
C ASP A 11 -14.66 42.68 -60.31
N PHE A 12 -14.04 41.57 -60.72
CA PHE A 12 -13.04 40.86 -59.92
C PHE A 12 -11.71 40.97 -60.65
N ASP A 13 -10.97 42.03 -60.33
CA ASP A 13 -9.60 42.28 -60.75
C ASP A 13 -8.68 41.15 -60.25
N THR A 14 -8.30 40.24 -61.14
CA THR A 14 -7.27 39.23 -60.88
C THR A 14 -5.90 39.78 -61.28
N SER A 15 -5.32 40.61 -60.41
CA SER A 15 -3.89 40.95 -60.45
C SER A 15 -3.17 40.38 -59.23
N LEU A 16 -2.66 39.15 -59.37
CA LEU A 16 -1.74 38.55 -58.38
C LEU A 16 -0.36 39.24 -58.47
N PRO A 17 0.29 39.59 -57.34
CA PRO A 17 1.64 40.14 -57.37
C PRO A 17 2.65 39.06 -57.80
N ARG A 18 3.56 39.44 -58.72
CA ARG A 18 4.73 38.63 -59.11
C ARG A 18 5.54 38.29 -57.86
N SER A 19 5.54 37.03 -57.46
CA SER A 19 6.35 36.53 -56.34
C SER A 19 7.80 36.30 -56.82
N ASP A 20 8.74 37.06 -56.28
CA ASP A 20 10.16 36.87 -56.53
C ASP A 20 10.62 35.49 -56.04
N GLY A 21 11.45 34.79 -56.84
CA GLY A 21 11.85 33.40 -56.59
C GLY A 21 12.55 33.14 -55.25
N LYS A 22 12.97 34.18 -54.51
CA LYS A 22 13.51 34.07 -53.15
C LYS A 22 12.43 33.77 -52.11
N THR A 23 11.21 34.28 -52.29
CA THR A 23 10.08 34.04 -51.36
C THR A 23 9.56 32.61 -51.49
N LEU A 24 9.58 32.03 -52.70
CA LEU A 24 9.19 30.64 -52.94
C LEU A 24 10.17 29.65 -52.29
N LEU A 25 11.47 29.95 -52.30
CA LEU A 25 12.51 29.11 -51.70
C LEU A 25 12.45 29.07 -50.16
N ILE A 26 12.07 30.18 -49.52
CA ILE A 26 11.92 30.24 -48.05
C ILE A 26 10.69 29.43 -47.60
N ILE A 27 9.57 29.54 -48.31
CA ILE A 27 8.34 28.79 -48.00
C ILE A 27 8.55 27.28 -48.20
N LEU A 28 9.25 26.86 -49.26
CA LEU A 28 9.60 25.45 -49.48
C LEU A 28 10.58 24.92 -48.41
N GLY A 29 11.53 25.74 -47.94
CA GLY A 29 12.47 25.35 -46.88
C GLY A 29 11.81 25.14 -45.51
N VAL A 30 10.87 26.00 -45.13
CA VAL A 30 10.14 25.89 -43.85
C VAL A 30 9.16 24.69 -43.88
N LEU A 31 8.48 24.45 -45.00
CA LEU A 31 7.62 23.26 -45.17
C LEU A 31 8.42 21.95 -45.16
N GLY A 32 9.62 21.93 -45.76
CA GLY A 32 10.51 20.77 -45.73
C GLY A 32 11.05 20.44 -44.33
N GLY A 33 11.38 21.45 -43.52
CA GLY A 33 11.86 21.26 -42.15
C GLY A 33 10.81 20.73 -41.18
N VAL A 34 9.56 21.20 -41.30
CA VAL A 34 8.44 20.71 -40.46
C VAL A 34 8.06 19.27 -40.84
N ALA A 35 8.13 18.91 -42.13
CA ALA A 35 7.86 17.54 -42.58
C ALA A 35 8.89 16.52 -42.05
N MET A 36 10.18 16.86 -41.93
CA MET A 36 11.17 15.96 -41.35
C MET A 36 11.02 15.75 -39.83
N LEU A 37 10.61 16.79 -39.08
CA LEU A 37 10.39 16.66 -37.62
C LEU A 37 9.16 15.81 -37.28
N VAL A 38 8.10 15.88 -38.09
CA VAL A 38 6.90 15.03 -37.92
C VAL A 38 7.23 13.56 -38.20
N CYS A 39 8.06 13.26 -39.22
CA CYS A 39 8.46 11.88 -39.52
C CYS A 39 9.30 11.21 -38.41
N ALA A 40 10.19 11.96 -37.74
CA ALA A 40 11.00 11.42 -36.64
C ALA A 40 10.18 11.16 -35.35
N GLY A 41 9.19 12.01 -35.05
CA GLY A 41 8.30 11.84 -33.90
C GLY A 41 7.34 10.66 -34.04
N VAL A 42 6.77 10.47 -35.24
CA VAL A 42 5.84 9.35 -35.52
C VAL A 42 6.58 8.01 -35.50
N GLY A 43 7.82 7.96 -36.00
CA GLY A 43 8.67 6.76 -35.94
C GLY A 43 9.00 6.33 -34.50
N THR A 44 9.23 7.29 -33.60
CA THR A 44 9.56 7.01 -32.19
C THR A 44 8.35 6.52 -31.41
N LEU A 45 7.16 7.09 -31.64
CA LEU A 45 5.92 6.63 -31.02
C LEU A 45 5.47 5.26 -31.56
N ALA A 46 5.66 5.01 -32.86
CA ALA A 46 5.43 3.70 -33.45
C ALA A 46 6.40 2.65 -32.88
N TYR A 47 7.67 3.00 -32.66
CA TYR A 47 8.67 2.11 -32.06
C TYR A 47 8.36 1.80 -30.59
N ILE A 48 7.99 2.81 -29.79
CA ILE A 48 7.58 2.61 -28.38
C ILE A 48 6.29 1.77 -28.30
N GLY A 49 5.33 2.01 -29.20
CA GLY A 49 4.12 1.20 -29.33
C GLY A 49 4.44 -0.26 -29.68
N TYR A 50 5.36 -0.48 -30.63
CA TYR A 50 5.82 -1.80 -31.02
C TYR A 50 6.55 -2.54 -29.88
N GLN A 51 7.41 -1.84 -29.13
CA GLN A 51 8.10 -2.40 -27.96
C GLN A 51 7.12 -2.78 -26.84
N ARG A 52 6.11 -1.94 -26.57
CA ARG A 52 5.06 -2.26 -25.59
C ARG A 52 4.18 -3.43 -26.03
N ALA A 53 3.85 -3.52 -27.33
CA ALA A 53 3.11 -4.65 -27.88
C ALA A 53 3.89 -5.97 -27.75
N GLN A 54 5.21 -5.95 -28.02
CA GLN A 54 6.10 -7.08 -27.82
C GLN A 54 6.19 -7.51 -26.34
N GLN A 55 6.34 -6.56 -25.41
CA GLN A 55 6.36 -6.86 -23.98
C GLN A 55 5.03 -7.42 -23.47
N PHE A 56 3.91 -6.87 -23.93
CA PHE A 56 2.58 -7.35 -23.57
C PHE A 56 2.33 -8.77 -24.10
N GLN A 57 2.75 -9.05 -25.34
CA GLN A 57 2.63 -10.37 -25.93
C GLN A 57 3.55 -11.40 -25.25
N GLN A 58 4.77 -11.02 -24.82
CA GLN A 58 5.61 -11.87 -23.97
C GLN A 58 4.99 -12.11 -22.59
N ALA A 59 4.43 -11.08 -21.95
CA ALA A 59 3.75 -11.21 -20.66
C ALA A 59 2.54 -12.17 -20.73
N GLN A 60 1.77 -12.10 -21.81
CA GLN A 60 0.67 -13.04 -22.06
C GLN A 60 1.16 -14.48 -22.31
N GLN A 61 2.28 -14.67 -23.02
CA GLN A 61 2.83 -16.02 -23.22
C GLN A 61 3.43 -16.63 -21.95
N VAL A 62 4.01 -15.82 -21.05
CA VAL A 62 4.48 -16.28 -19.73
C VAL A 62 3.29 -16.70 -18.85
N SER A 63 2.19 -15.93 -18.86
CA SER A 63 0.95 -16.29 -18.16
C SER A 63 0.27 -17.55 -18.72
N ALA A 64 0.47 -17.87 -20.00
CA ALA A 64 -0.16 -19.02 -20.67
C ALA A 64 0.66 -20.32 -20.59
N ARG A 65 1.96 -20.26 -20.25
CA ARG A 65 2.82 -21.45 -20.12
C ARG A 65 2.92 -22.01 -18.70
N VAL A 66 2.44 -21.28 -17.70
CA VAL A 66 2.22 -21.83 -16.36
C VAL A 66 0.81 -22.41 -16.37
N PRO A 67 0.64 -23.74 -16.51
CA PRO A 67 -0.69 -24.30 -16.31
C PRO A 67 -1.13 -23.89 -14.90
N ALA A 68 -2.35 -23.38 -14.78
CA ALA A 68 -3.03 -23.21 -13.49
C ALA A 68 -3.17 -24.61 -12.88
N GLN A 69 -2.11 -25.06 -12.20
CA GLN A 69 -2.15 -26.26 -11.41
C GLN A 69 -3.18 -25.99 -10.32
N PRO A 70 -4.25 -26.78 -10.20
CA PRO A 70 -5.08 -26.73 -9.01
C PRO A 70 -4.15 -26.97 -7.81
N TRP A 71 -4.22 -26.09 -6.82
CA TRP A 71 -3.46 -26.21 -5.59
C TRP A 71 -3.60 -27.65 -5.06
N PRO A 72 -2.49 -28.36 -4.76
CA PRO A 72 -2.59 -29.73 -4.28
C PRO A 72 -3.33 -29.73 -2.94
N GLN A 73 -4.38 -30.54 -2.80
CA GLN A 73 -5.24 -30.59 -1.60
C GLN A 73 -4.52 -31.09 -0.32
N ASN A 74 -3.20 -31.19 -0.31
CA ASN A 74 -2.41 -31.73 0.81
C ASN A 74 -1.39 -30.73 1.41
N VAL A 75 -1.52 -29.42 1.18
CA VAL A 75 -0.62 -28.41 1.79
C VAL A 75 -0.67 -28.47 3.32
N GLN A 76 -1.77 -28.94 3.92
CA GLN A 76 -1.92 -29.08 5.37
C GLN A 76 -0.96 -30.10 6.03
N ASN A 77 -0.28 -30.97 5.26
CA ASN A 77 0.57 -32.06 5.82
C ASN A 77 1.96 -32.19 5.15
N GLN A 78 2.43 -31.19 4.40
CA GLN A 78 3.80 -31.21 3.90
C GLN A 78 4.75 -30.60 4.94
N PRO A 79 5.84 -31.28 5.33
CA PRO A 79 6.83 -30.67 6.21
C PRO A 79 7.42 -29.44 5.52
N ILE A 80 7.28 -28.29 6.15
CA ILE A 80 7.75 -27.01 5.63
C ILE A 80 9.25 -27.12 5.34
N PRO A 81 9.76 -26.69 4.16
CA PRO A 81 11.16 -26.87 3.81
C PRO A 81 12.10 -26.24 4.86
N PRO A 82 13.24 -26.89 5.15
CA PRO A 82 14.19 -26.39 6.13
C PRO A 82 14.74 -25.03 5.71
N VAL A 83 14.84 -24.11 6.67
CA VAL A 83 15.36 -22.76 6.49
C VAL A 83 16.84 -22.84 6.09
N ILE A 84 17.20 -22.29 4.92
CA ILE A 84 18.60 -22.14 4.52
C ILE A 84 19.20 -20.94 5.29
N PRO A 85 20.25 -21.12 6.11
CA PRO A 85 20.69 -20.10 7.08
C PRO A 85 21.13 -18.74 6.51
N ASN A 86 21.45 -18.63 5.21
CA ASN A 86 22.12 -17.44 4.65
C ASN A 86 21.55 -17.00 3.28
N GLY A 87 20.24 -16.81 3.15
CA GLY A 87 19.66 -16.44 1.85
C GLY A 87 18.32 -15.71 1.86
N ARG A 88 18.40 -14.37 1.80
CA ARG A 88 17.41 -13.38 1.32
C ARG A 88 16.16 -13.11 2.15
N MET A 89 16.05 -11.85 2.58
CA MET A 89 14.89 -11.13 3.11
C MET A 89 13.53 -11.41 2.40
N GLN A 90 13.55 -11.84 1.14
CA GLN A 90 12.35 -12.24 0.39
C GLN A 90 11.77 -13.59 0.81
N SER A 91 12.55 -14.53 1.36
CA SER A 91 12.03 -15.84 1.78
C SER A 91 11.12 -15.75 2.99
N ASP A 92 11.46 -14.86 3.93
CA ASP A 92 10.79 -14.84 5.24
C ASP A 92 9.39 -14.22 5.13
N PHE A 93 9.24 -13.13 4.36
CA PHE A 93 7.93 -12.56 4.09
C PHE A 93 7.04 -13.50 3.29
N ILE A 94 7.56 -14.14 2.25
CA ILE A 94 6.78 -15.08 1.43
C ILE A 94 6.30 -16.25 2.29
N ARG A 95 7.19 -16.86 3.08
CA ARG A 95 6.83 -17.96 3.97
C ARG A 95 5.80 -17.53 5.01
N TYR A 96 6.00 -16.41 5.67
CA TYR A 96 5.02 -15.85 6.61
C TYR A 96 3.65 -15.66 5.93
N SER A 97 3.62 -14.99 4.76
CA SER A 97 2.37 -14.75 4.03
C SER A 97 1.64 -16.03 3.61
N GLN A 98 2.39 -17.08 3.27
CA GLN A 98 1.83 -18.39 2.92
C GLN A 98 1.18 -19.07 4.13
N LEU A 99 1.83 -18.99 5.30
CA LEU A 99 1.29 -19.55 6.54
C LEU A 99 0.01 -18.83 6.96
N ILE A 100 -0.01 -17.49 6.87
CA ILE A 100 -1.22 -16.69 7.13
C ILE A 100 -2.34 -17.03 6.13
N ALA A 101 -2.03 -17.15 4.84
CA ALA A 101 -3.02 -17.51 3.82
C ALA A 101 -3.59 -18.92 4.01
N ALA A 102 -2.81 -19.83 4.59
CA ALA A 102 -3.24 -21.18 4.95
C ALA A 102 -3.98 -21.26 6.29
N ALA A 103 -4.09 -20.14 7.03
CA ALA A 103 -4.58 -20.09 8.41
C ALA A 103 -3.76 -20.92 9.42
N ASN A 104 -2.49 -21.20 9.10
CA ASN A 104 -1.54 -21.90 9.98
C ASN A 104 -0.83 -20.88 10.89
N TYR A 105 -1.54 -20.38 11.90
CA TYR A 105 -1.06 -19.28 12.73
C TYR A 105 0.02 -19.69 13.73
N GLU A 106 -0.04 -20.91 14.26
CA GLU A 106 0.97 -21.49 15.15
C GLU A 106 2.32 -21.59 14.43
N ASP A 107 2.32 -22.17 13.23
CA ASP A 107 3.52 -22.29 12.39
C ASP A 107 4.08 -20.91 12.01
N ALA A 108 3.20 -19.93 11.76
CA ALA A 108 3.61 -18.55 11.48
C ALA A 108 4.32 -17.93 12.68
N LEU A 109 3.79 -18.13 13.89
CA LEU A 109 4.39 -17.61 15.12
C LEU A 109 5.74 -18.27 15.42
N GLU A 110 5.85 -19.59 15.28
CA GLU A 110 7.13 -20.31 15.42
C GLU A 110 8.15 -19.81 14.41
N PHE A 111 7.75 -19.66 13.15
CA PHE A 111 8.61 -19.15 12.09
C PHE A 111 9.16 -17.74 12.41
N LEU A 112 8.32 -16.85 12.93
CA LEU A 112 8.74 -15.51 13.34
C LEU A 112 9.70 -15.55 14.54
N ASN A 113 9.45 -16.44 15.52
CA ASN A 113 10.35 -16.65 16.65
C ASN A 113 11.74 -17.11 16.19
N GLU A 114 11.82 -18.10 15.30
CA GLU A 114 13.10 -18.55 14.72
C GLU A 114 13.78 -17.47 13.88
N SER A 115 13.00 -16.61 13.23
CA SER A 115 13.54 -15.47 12.47
C SER A 115 14.16 -14.42 13.38
N LEU A 116 13.53 -14.13 14.53
CA LEU A 116 14.07 -13.21 15.53
C LEU A 116 15.29 -13.78 16.27
N LYS A 117 15.37 -15.10 16.50
CA LYS A 117 16.59 -15.73 17.04
C LYS A 117 17.80 -15.48 16.13
N ARG A 118 17.60 -15.53 14.81
CA ARG A 118 18.65 -15.28 13.81
C ARG A 118 18.93 -13.79 13.61
N ARG A 119 17.89 -12.95 13.66
CA ARG A 119 17.97 -11.50 13.40
C ARG A 119 17.20 -10.72 14.48
N PRO A 120 17.79 -10.55 15.69
CA PRO A 120 17.08 -9.96 16.84
C PRO A 120 16.67 -8.49 16.72
N ASN A 121 17.17 -7.77 15.71
CA ASN A 121 16.86 -6.36 15.47
C ASN A 121 16.20 -6.15 14.09
N ASP A 122 15.53 -7.17 13.55
CA ASP A 122 14.78 -7.00 12.31
C ASP A 122 13.39 -6.40 12.55
N ALA A 123 13.24 -5.11 12.25
CA ALA A 123 12.01 -4.36 12.45
C ALA A 123 10.80 -5.01 11.74
N ASN A 124 10.98 -5.57 10.54
CA ASN A 124 9.89 -6.24 9.81
C ASN A 124 9.39 -7.49 10.54
N THR A 125 10.30 -8.32 11.06
CA THR A 125 9.89 -9.54 11.79
C THR A 125 9.24 -9.19 13.13
N HIS A 126 9.76 -8.18 13.83
CA HIS A 126 9.09 -7.62 15.02
C HIS A 126 7.68 -7.15 14.70
N ASN A 127 7.51 -6.38 13.62
CA ASN A 127 6.21 -5.89 13.17
C ASN A 127 5.24 -7.04 12.84
N ASN A 128 5.67 -8.01 12.04
CA ASN A 128 4.81 -9.12 11.64
C ASN A 128 4.38 -9.97 12.85
N LYS A 129 5.26 -10.14 13.84
CA LYS A 129 4.92 -10.83 15.08
C LYS A 129 3.92 -10.05 15.92
N ALA A 130 4.13 -8.74 16.09
CA ALA A 130 3.19 -7.89 16.81
C ALA A 130 1.81 -7.85 16.14
N TRP A 131 1.79 -7.76 14.82
CA TRP A 131 0.57 -7.78 14.03
C TRP A 131 -0.17 -9.11 14.21
N LEU A 132 0.50 -10.25 14.03
CA LEU A 132 -0.10 -11.57 14.23
C LEU A 132 -0.68 -11.71 15.65
N LEU A 133 0.11 -11.38 16.67
CA LEU A 133 -0.31 -11.52 18.08
C LEU A 133 -1.45 -10.57 18.48
N SER A 134 -1.77 -9.54 17.70
CA SER A 134 -2.84 -8.59 18.00
C SER A 134 -4.08 -8.76 17.13
N THR A 135 -3.91 -9.14 15.87
CA THR A 135 -5.01 -9.20 14.89
C THR A 135 -5.46 -10.60 14.53
N CYS A 136 -4.81 -11.66 15.01
CA CYS A 136 -5.19 -13.03 14.65
C CYS A 136 -6.68 -13.31 14.96
N PRO A 137 -7.45 -13.93 14.05
CA PRO A 137 -8.83 -14.31 14.32
C PRO A 137 -8.91 -15.43 15.37
N VAL A 138 -7.84 -16.20 15.55
CA VAL A 138 -7.71 -17.26 16.55
C VAL A 138 -7.26 -16.66 17.88
N ALA A 139 -8.13 -16.73 18.89
CA ALA A 139 -7.95 -16.03 20.16
C ALA A 139 -6.76 -16.61 20.96
N GLU A 140 -6.49 -17.90 20.79
CA GLU A 140 -5.41 -18.64 21.43
C GLU A 140 -4.01 -18.19 20.95
N ILE A 141 -3.93 -17.59 19.76
CA ILE A 141 -2.70 -17.02 19.22
C ILE A 141 -2.51 -15.58 19.71
N ARG A 142 -3.59 -14.89 20.09
CA ARG A 142 -3.50 -13.49 20.48
C ARG A 142 -2.82 -13.35 21.84
N ASN A 143 -1.90 -12.39 21.90
CA ASN A 143 -1.21 -11.99 23.12
C ASN A 143 -0.84 -10.51 23.01
N GLY A 144 -1.74 -9.62 23.46
CA GLY A 144 -1.56 -8.17 23.34
C GLY A 144 -0.35 -7.63 24.10
N GLU A 145 -0.02 -8.20 25.26
CA GLU A 145 1.15 -7.78 26.06
C GLU A 145 2.46 -8.07 25.32
N GLU A 146 2.61 -9.29 24.78
CA GLU A 146 3.77 -9.65 23.97
C GLU A 146 3.79 -8.87 22.65
N ALA A 147 2.63 -8.64 22.04
CA ALA A 147 2.52 -7.85 20.82
C ALA A 147 3.05 -6.42 21.01
N LEU A 148 2.78 -5.80 22.17
CA LEU A 148 3.22 -4.43 22.48
C LEU A 148 4.73 -4.32 22.48
N VAL A 149 5.42 -5.25 23.15
CA VAL A 149 6.89 -5.31 23.18
C VAL A 149 7.47 -5.37 21.76
N HIS A 150 6.88 -6.18 20.89
CA HIS A 150 7.35 -6.31 19.51
C HIS A 150 7.00 -5.09 18.64
N ALA A 151 5.82 -4.47 18.81
CA ALA A 151 5.41 -3.29 18.06
C ALA A 151 6.25 -2.06 18.41
N GLU A 152 6.47 -1.81 19.70
CA GLU A 152 7.34 -0.71 20.17
C GLU A 152 8.76 -0.89 19.62
N LYS A 153 9.31 -2.11 19.71
CA LYS A 153 10.63 -2.40 19.14
C LYS A 153 10.70 -2.13 17.64
N ALA A 154 9.68 -2.49 16.87
CA ALA A 154 9.63 -2.20 15.42
C ALA A 154 9.58 -0.68 15.15
N CYS A 155 8.76 0.04 15.92
CA CYS A 155 8.64 1.50 15.81
C CYS A 155 9.95 2.20 16.19
N ASP A 156 10.57 1.83 17.31
CA ASP A 156 11.83 2.39 17.79
C ASP A 156 12.96 2.22 16.77
N LEU A 157 13.07 1.04 16.16
CA LEU A 157 14.06 0.74 15.12
C LEU A 157 13.91 1.62 13.87
N THR A 158 12.73 2.21 13.66
CA THR A 158 12.47 3.18 12.57
C THR A 158 12.25 4.60 13.06
N SER A 159 12.45 4.85 14.36
CA SER A 159 12.13 6.12 15.00
C SER A 159 10.71 6.61 14.67
N TYR A 160 9.74 5.68 14.64
CA TYR A 160 8.32 5.94 14.37
C TYR A 160 8.04 6.57 12.99
N GLN A 161 8.92 6.39 12.00
CA GLN A 161 8.73 6.97 10.65
C GLN A 161 8.09 6.00 9.64
N ASN A 162 7.95 4.72 9.99
CA ASN A 162 7.30 3.75 9.11
C ASN A 162 5.80 3.64 9.43
N TYR A 163 4.96 4.13 8.53
CA TYR A 163 3.50 4.15 8.71
C TYR A 163 2.91 2.75 8.99
N MET A 164 3.46 1.67 8.41
CA MET A 164 2.96 0.31 8.65
C MET A 164 3.23 -0.17 10.07
N TYR A 165 4.33 0.29 10.68
CA TYR A 165 4.69 -0.13 12.03
C TYR A 165 3.90 0.64 13.07
N VAL A 166 3.66 1.92 12.81
CA VAL A 166 2.78 2.76 13.63
C VAL A 166 1.33 2.26 13.56
N ASP A 167 0.85 1.85 12.38
CA ASP A 167 -0.44 1.20 12.20
C ASP A 167 -0.56 -0.13 12.98
N THR A 168 0.52 -0.92 13.02
CA THR A 168 0.58 -2.13 13.83
C THR A 168 0.52 -1.82 15.32
N LEU A 169 1.28 -0.81 15.78
CA LEU A 169 1.24 -0.37 17.16
C LEU A 169 -0.17 0.08 17.59
N ALA A 170 -0.88 0.81 16.71
CA ALA A 170 -2.27 1.18 16.95
C ALA A 170 -3.20 -0.04 17.09
N ALA A 171 -3.05 -1.05 16.23
CA ALA A 171 -3.81 -2.30 16.34
C ALA A 171 -3.52 -3.05 17.65
N VAL A 172 -2.27 -3.03 18.13
CA VAL A 172 -1.90 -3.60 19.42
C VAL A 172 -2.57 -2.86 20.58
N TYR A 173 -2.53 -1.53 20.60
CA TYR A 173 -3.22 -0.74 21.63
C TYR A 173 -4.73 -1.01 21.64
N ALA A 174 -5.34 -1.18 20.46
CA ALA A 174 -6.73 -1.58 20.35
C ALA A 174 -6.99 -2.99 20.92
N GLU A 175 -6.07 -3.95 20.71
CA GLU A 175 -6.20 -5.30 21.25
C GLU A 175 -6.16 -5.32 22.78
N ILE A 176 -5.31 -4.51 23.42
CA ILE A 176 -5.24 -4.43 24.88
C ILE A 176 -6.34 -3.52 25.49
N GLY A 177 -7.19 -2.91 24.67
CA GLY A 177 -8.32 -2.07 25.11
C GLY A 177 -7.99 -0.59 25.33
N MET A 178 -6.74 -0.17 25.07
CA MET A 178 -6.28 1.22 25.16
C MET A 178 -6.66 1.99 23.88
N PHE A 179 -7.96 2.13 23.63
CA PHE A 179 -8.46 2.67 22.37
C PHE A 179 -8.12 4.14 22.13
N LYS A 180 -7.94 4.95 23.19
CA LYS A 180 -7.49 6.35 23.03
C LYS A 180 -6.11 6.41 22.36
N ASP A 181 -5.18 5.59 22.83
CA ASP A 181 -3.84 5.48 22.22
C ASP A 181 -3.92 4.83 20.85
N ALA A 182 -4.77 3.82 20.66
CA ALA A 182 -5.00 3.21 19.35
C ALA A 182 -5.41 4.26 18.30
N VAL A 183 -6.38 5.11 18.61
CA VAL A 183 -6.80 6.20 17.71
C VAL A 183 -5.65 7.17 17.45
N ARG A 184 -4.94 7.63 18.49
CA ARG A 184 -3.80 8.55 18.36
C ARG A 184 -2.72 8.01 17.43
N TYR A 185 -2.28 6.77 17.61
CA TYR A 185 -1.28 6.16 16.75
C TYR A 185 -1.83 5.86 15.35
N GLN A 186 -3.11 5.50 15.23
CA GLN A 186 -3.72 5.25 13.93
C GLN A 186 -3.80 6.53 13.08
N GLU A 187 -4.15 7.67 13.69
CA GLU A 187 -4.13 8.98 13.04
C GLU A 187 -2.71 9.35 12.59
N MET A 188 -1.70 9.13 13.44
CA MET A 188 -0.29 9.31 13.05
C MET A 188 0.09 8.41 11.86
N ALA A 189 -0.38 7.16 11.82
CA ALA A 189 -0.15 6.27 10.68
C ALA A 189 -0.80 6.80 9.39
N VAL A 190 -2.02 7.37 9.47
CA VAL A 190 -2.69 8.02 8.33
C VAL A 190 -1.86 9.20 7.81
N GLU A 191 -1.34 10.04 8.70
CA GLU A 191 -0.50 11.20 8.35
C GLU A 191 0.81 10.79 7.67
N LEU A 192 1.46 9.75 8.18
CA LEU A 192 2.72 9.22 7.62
C LEU A 192 2.50 8.48 6.29
N THR A 193 1.28 8.06 5.97
CA THR A 193 1.00 7.28 4.77
C THR A 193 1.07 8.16 3.51
N PRO A 194 1.97 7.85 2.56
CA PRO A 194 2.10 8.61 1.32
C PRO A 194 0.79 8.68 0.52
N ASP A 195 0.58 9.79 -0.17
CA ASP A 195 -0.56 9.92 -1.07
C ASP A 195 -0.49 8.91 -2.22
N GLY A 196 -1.65 8.35 -2.58
CA GLY A 196 -1.75 7.28 -3.59
C GLY A 196 -1.31 5.89 -3.10
N ASN A 197 -0.94 5.74 -1.83
CA ASN A 197 -0.68 4.42 -1.26
C ASN A 197 -2.00 3.61 -1.20
N PRO A 198 -2.06 2.39 -1.77
CA PRO A 198 -3.28 1.59 -1.81
C PRO A 198 -3.79 1.16 -0.42
N GLN A 199 -2.96 1.23 0.62
CA GLN A 199 -3.33 0.88 2.00
C GLN A 199 -3.97 2.05 2.76
N LYS A 200 -3.88 3.28 2.26
CA LYS A 200 -4.32 4.49 2.98
C LYS A 200 -5.78 4.41 3.43
N ASP A 201 -6.67 3.92 2.56
CA ASP A 201 -8.08 3.75 2.89
C ASP A 201 -8.28 2.74 4.02
N SER A 202 -7.55 1.61 4.01
CA SER A 202 -7.65 0.60 5.06
C SER A 202 -7.14 1.10 6.42
N ILE A 203 -6.06 1.88 6.41
CA ILE A 203 -5.49 2.54 7.60
C ILE A 203 -6.50 3.56 8.14
N GLN A 204 -7.13 4.34 7.27
CA GLN A 204 -8.13 5.33 7.69
C GLN A 204 -9.42 4.69 8.21
N GLN A 205 -9.83 3.55 7.66
CA GLN A 205 -10.98 2.80 8.16
C GLN A 205 -10.76 2.25 9.58
N ARG A 206 -9.51 1.87 9.92
CA ARG A 206 -9.17 1.42 11.27
C ARG A 206 -9.33 2.51 12.33
N VAL A 207 -9.18 3.80 12.00
CA VAL A 207 -9.48 4.90 12.94
C VAL A 207 -10.92 4.77 13.46
N LYS A 208 -11.89 4.67 12.55
CA LYS A 208 -13.32 4.54 12.89
C LYS A 208 -13.62 3.27 13.67
N LEU A 209 -12.87 2.20 13.39
CA LEU A 209 -13.01 0.93 14.11
C LEU A 209 -12.58 1.11 15.57
N PHE A 210 -11.43 1.74 15.80
CA PHE A 210 -10.90 1.98 17.15
C PHE A 210 -11.71 3.02 17.92
N GLU A 211 -12.23 4.06 17.26
CA GLU A 211 -13.19 5.00 17.85
C GLU A 211 -14.46 4.29 18.36
N SER A 212 -14.86 3.20 17.71
CA SER A 212 -16.01 2.38 18.14
C SER A 212 -15.68 1.38 19.25
N GLY A 213 -14.46 1.41 19.80
CA GLY A 213 -14.01 0.49 20.86
C GLY A 213 -13.83 -0.95 20.39
N ARG A 214 -13.61 -1.18 19.09
CA ARG A 214 -13.45 -2.52 18.52
C ARG A 214 -12.03 -2.76 18.03
N PRO A 215 -11.39 -3.90 18.36
CA PRO A 215 -10.08 -4.24 17.84
C PRO A 215 -10.17 -4.70 16.38
N PHE A 216 -9.02 -4.68 15.69
CA PHE A 216 -8.92 -5.14 14.31
C PHE A 216 -8.57 -6.63 14.25
N ARG A 217 -9.12 -7.34 13.27
CA ARG A 217 -8.82 -8.76 12.99
C ARG A 217 -8.41 -8.93 11.53
N GLU A 218 -7.31 -9.65 11.29
CA GLU A 218 -6.78 -9.90 9.95
C GLU A 218 -6.68 -11.39 9.62
N GLY A 219 -7.07 -11.76 8.40
CA GLY A 219 -6.80 -13.07 7.84
C GLY A 219 -8.02 -13.99 7.83
N PRO A 220 -7.89 -15.17 7.21
CA PRO A 220 -8.97 -16.14 7.09
C PRO A 220 -9.25 -16.82 8.42
N ILE A 221 -10.52 -16.93 8.80
CA ILE A 221 -10.92 -17.75 9.94
C ILE A 221 -10.67 -19.23 9.59
N PRO A 222 -9.94 -20.02 10.41
CA PRO A 222 -9.70 -21.43 10.12
C PRO A 222 -11.01 -22.21 10.00
N PRO A 223 -11.10 -23.21 9.10
CA PRO A 223 -12.32 -24.01 8.94
C PRO A 223 -12.72 -24.70 10.26
N GLY A 224 -13.94 -24.44 10.71
CA GLY A 224 -14.48 -25.03 11.94
C GLY A 224 -14.07 -24.32 13.24
N TYR A 225 -13.25 -23.27 13.17
CA TYR A 225 -12.96 -22.44 14.33
C TYR A 225 -14.17 -21.56 14.68
N VAL A 226 -14.52 -21.55 15.97
CA VAL A 226 -15.57 -20.69 16.53
C VAL A 226 -14.91 -19.84 17.61
N PRO A 227 -14.87 -18.50 17.45
CA PRO A 227 -14.30 -17.62 18.45
C PRO A 227 -15.00 -17.79 19.80
N PRO A 228 -14.27 -17.71 20.92
CA PRO A 228 -14.91 -17.71 22.23
C PRO A 228 -15.86 -16.51 22.37
N PRO A 229 -16.98 -16.64 23.12
CA PRO A 229 -17.89 -15.53 23.37
C PRO A 229 -17.14 -14.32 23.94
N GLY A 230 -17.44 -13.11 23.45
CA GLY A 230 -16.77 -11.88 23.91
C GLY A 230 -15.38 -11.61 23.32
N ALA A 231 -14.81 -12.52 22.51
CA ALA A 231 -13.44 -12.38 22.00
C ALA A 231 -13.21 -11.11 21.15
N ASP A 232 -14.26 -10.63 20.48
CA ASP A 232 -14.22 -9.49 19.57
C ASP A 232 -15.30 -8.44 19.92
N GLU A 233 -15.90 -8.54 21.11
CA GLU A 233 -16.88 -7.56 21.58
C GLU A 233 -16.20 -6.21 21.86
N PRO A 234 -16.93 -5.08 21.70
CA PRO A 234 -16.39 -3.77 22.04
C PRO A 234 -15.95 -3.74 23.50
N LYS A 235 -14.67 -3.47 23.77
CA LYS A 235 -14.20 -3.33 25.16
C LYS A 235 -14.51 -1.91 25.63
N PRO A 236 -14.80 -1.71 26.93
CA PRO A 236 -14.99 -0.37 27.47
C PRO A 236 -13.79 0.50 27.11
N LEU A 237 -14.05 1.70 26.59
CA LEU A 237 -13.00 2.71 26.43
C LEU A 237 -12.47 3.00 27.82
N GLU A 238 -11.20 2.71 28.09
CA GLU A 238 -10.62 3.05 29.39
C GLU A 238 -10.72 4.58 29.58
N GLU A 239 -11.55 5.00 30.54
CA GLU A 239 -11.44 6.31 31.14
C GLU A 239 -10.11 6.34 31.87
N GLU A 240 -9.16 7.06 31.29
CA GLU A 240 -7.93 7.54 31.93
C GLU A 240 -8.16 7.66 33.45
N LYS A 241 -7.59 6.72 34.21
CA LYS A 241 -7.51 6.86 35.66
C LYS A 241 -6.68 8.12 35.88
N THR A 242 -7.38 9.23 36.09
CA THR A 242 -6.79 10.47 36.58
C THR A 242 -6.29 10.16 37.98
N GLU A 243 -5.05 9.67 38.08
CA GLU A 243 -4.33 9.79 39.33
C GLU A 243 -4.32 11.29 39.68
N PRO A 244 -4.77 11.68 40.88
CA PRO A 244 -4.73 13.07 41.31
C PRO A 244 -3.30 13.59 41.13
N PRO A 245 -3.10 14.81 40.61
CA PRO A 245 -1.77 15.34 40.37
C PRO A 245 -0.96 15.23 41.66
N GLU A 246 0.16 14.51 41.58
CA GLU A 246 1.13 14.37 42.64
C GLU A 246 1.48 15.77 43.14
N GLN A 247 1.07 16.07 44.38
CA GLN A 247 1.26 17.38 44.99
C GLN A 247 2.77 17.66 45.04
N GLN A 248 3.22 18.59 44.19
CA GLN A 248 4.57 19.13 44.27
C GLN A 248 4.79 19.65 45.71
N PRO A 249 5.89 19.29 46.39
CA PRO A 249 6.13 19.75 47.74
C PRO A 249 6.23 21.29 47.75
N GLU A 250 5.38 21.92 48.55
CA GLU A 250 5.38 23.37 48.73
C GLU A 250 6.78 23.89 49.11
N PRO A 251 7.22 25.04 48.56
CA PRO A 251 8.49 25.62 48.93
C PRO A 251 8.44 26.05 50.40
N LYS A 252 9.34 25.48 51.22
CA LYS A 252 9.56 25.90 52.61
C LYS A 252 9.79 27.41 52.65
N LYS A 253 8.84 28.14 53.24
CA LYS A 253 9.07 29.54 53.63
C LYS A 253 10.18 29.56 54.69
N ALA A 254 11.19 30.39 54.41
CA ALA A 254 12.30 30.70 55.32
C ALA A 254 11.84 31.44 56.57
#